data_AF-A0A453C204-F1
#
_entry.id   AF-A0A453C204-F1
#
_cell.length_a   1.000
_cell.length_b   1.000
_cell.length_c   1.000
_cell.angle_alpha   90.00
_cell.angle_beta   90.00
_cell.angle_gamma   90.00
#
_symmetry.space_group_name_H-M   'P 1'
#
loop_
_entity.id
_entity.type
_entity.pdbx_description
1 polymer ?
#
loop_
_entity_poly.entity_id
_entity_poly.type
_entity_poly.pdbx_seq_one_letter_code
_entity_poly.pdbx_strand_id
1 'polypeptide(L)'
;MELTFIMLETAEKFERAFEEYALQDPNYKTELEKTGPESKPDTPDQQGPPTQSGWVYVREFKQFLQHFYLLTNKVSGTKYVTANTFLEDIADVHFMLSEWSDHVICGDDEIFKCMATKMKTKYEKYWGDPEKMNKYTFIAAILDPRTKESHFF
;
A
#
# COMPACT_ATOMS: atom_id res chain seq x y z
N MET A 1 -2.64 7.64 4.61
CA MET A 1 -1.69 6.71 3.96
C MET A 1 -0.25 7.16 4.18
N GLU A 2 0.05 8.45 3.99
CA GLU A 2 1.39 9.03 4.20
C GLU A 2 2.00 8.71 5.58
N LEU A 3 1.29 9.00 6.67
CA LEU A 3 1.78 8.74 8.03
C LEU A 3 2.04 7.25 8.29
N THR A 4 1.21 6.36 7.75
CA THR A 4 1.32 4.91 7.96
C THR A 4 2.52 4.33 7.21
N PHE A 5 2.75 4.76 5.96
CA PHE A 5 3.91 4.32 5.18
C PHE A 5 5.21 4.72 5.89
N ILE A 6 5.36 6.00 6.25
CA ILE A 6 6.57 6.52 6.89
C ILE A 6 6.82 5.85 8.25
N MET A 7 5.74 5.59 9.01
CA MET A 7 5.82 4.85 10.27
C MET A 7 6.39 3.44 10.06
N LEU A 8 5.88 2.68 9.09
CA LEU A 8 6.34 1.30 8.82
C LEU A 8 7.75 1.28 8.24
N GLU A 9 8.07 2.18 7.31
CA GLU A 9 9.41 2.35 6.74
C GLU A 9 10.46 2.66 7.82
N THR A 10 10.06 3.45 8.83
CA THR A 10 10.93 3.76 9.97
C THR A 10 11.03 2.58 10.93
N ALA A 11 9.89 1.98 11.31
CA ALA A 11 9.84 0.88 12.27
C ALA A 11 10.63 -0.35 11.82
N GLU A 12 10.60 -0.70 10.53
CA GLU A 12 11.37 -1.81 9.97
C GLU A 12 12.88 -1.67 10.21
N LYS A 13 13.42 -0.45 10.15
CA LYS A 13 14.85 -0.20 10.43
C LYS A 13 15.26 -0.56 11.86
N PHE A 14 14.27 -0.66 12.76
CA PHE A 14 14.46 -1.01 14.16
C PHE A 14 14.04 -2.43 14.51
N GLU A 15 13.77 -3.30 13.53
CA GLU A 15 13.40 -4.71 13.75
C GLU A 15 14.31 -5.41 14.78
N ARG A 16 15.62 -5.31 14.60
CA ARG A 16 16.60 -5.86 15.55
C ARG A 16 16.50 -5.26 16.95
N ALA A 17 16.18 -3.97 17.06
CA ALA A 17 16.01 -3.34 18.35
C ALA A 17 14.77 -3.88 19.07
N PHE A 18 13.68 -4.14 18.34
CA PHE A 18 12.48 -4.79 18.90
C PHE A 18 12.77 -6.22 19.38
N GLU A 19 13.54 -6.99 18.61
CA GLU A 19 13.97 -8.34 18.99
C GLU A 19 14.86 -8.33 20.24
N GLU A 20 15.90 -7.49 20.25
CA GLU A 20 16.84 -7.38 21.37
C GLU A 20 16.13 -6.89 22.64
N TYR A 21 15.21 -5.92 22.52
CA TYR A 21 14.45 -5.42 23.66
C TYR A 21 13.52 -6.49 24.26
N ALA A 22 12.94 -7.35 23.42
CA ALA A 22 12.14 -8.49 23.88
C ALA A 22 12.97 -9.56 24.61
N LEU A 23 14.28 -9.64 24.36
CA LEU A 23 15.19 -10.53 25.09
C LEU A 23 15.68 -9.91 26.40
N GLN A 24 15.86 -8.59 26.43
CA GLN A 24 16.44 -7.87 27.57
C GLN A 24 15.41 -7.53 28.65
N ASP A 25 14.17 -7.20 28.28
CA ASP A 25 13.11 -6.80 29.20
C ASP A 25 11.93 -7.79 29.15
N PRO A 26 11.80 -8.71 30.13
CA PRO A 26 10.67 -9.63 30.21
C PRO A 26 9.32 -8.91 30.33
N ASN A 27 9.28 -7.70 30.93
CA ASN A 27 8.04 -6.94 31.05
C ASN A 27 7.57 -6.40 29.71
N TYR A 28 8.47 -6.15 28.76
CA TYR A 28 8.11 -5.65 27.43
C TYR A 28 7.10 -6.57 26.73
N LYS A 29 7.39 -7.88 26.72
CA LYS A 29 6.48 -8.87 26.10
C LYS A 29 5.14 -8.93 26.85
N THR A 30 5.18 -8.99 28.18
CA THR A 30 3.97 -9.07 29.02
C THR A 30 3.07 -7.85 28.91
N GLU A 31 3.63 -6.64 28.80
CA GLU A 31 2.84 -5.42 28.64
C GLU A 31 2.19 -5.34 27.25
N LEU A 32 2.89 -5.79 26.19
CA LEU A 32 2.33 -5.87 24.84
C LEU A 32 1.25 -6.94 24.70
N GLU A 33 1.34 -8.02 25.46
CA GLU A 33 0.29 -9.05 25.52
C GLU A 33 -0.99 -8.51 26.19
N LYS A 34 -0.86 -7.66 27.23
CA LYS A 34 -1.99 -7.04 27.93
C LYS A 34 -2.69 -5.93 27.13
N THR A 35 -1.95 -5.23 26.27
CA THR A 35 -2.45 -4.06 25.52
C THR A 35 -2.87 -4.39 24.09
N GLY A 36 -2.61 -5.62 23.62
CA GLY A 36 -3.03 -6.07 22.31
C GLY A 36 -4.55 -6.22 22.19
N PRO A 37 -5.10 -6.20 20.96
CA PRO A 37 -6.50 -6.52 20.73
C PRO A 37 -6.82 -7.92 21.26
N GLU A 38 -8.02 -8.12 21.82
CA GLU A 38 -8.46 -9.45 22.27
C GLU A 38 -8.35 -10.44 21.11
N SER A 39 -7.74 -11.60 21.36
CA SER A 39 -7.62 -12.68 20.40
C SER A 39 -9.02 -13.08 19.90
N LYS A 40 -9.32 -12.82 18.62
CA LYS A 40 -10.52 -13.37 17.99
C LYS A 40 -10.21 -14.77 17.46
N PRO A 41 -11.16 -15.71 17.55
CA PRO A 41 -10.94 -17.10 17.14
C PRO A 41 -10.54 -17.26 15.66
N ASP A 42 -10.87 -16.27 14.81
CA ASP A 42 -10.62 -16.30 13.37
C ASP A 42 -9.48 -15.36 12.91
N THR A 43 -8.72 -14.77 13.84
CA THR A 43 -7.60 -13.87 13.50
C THR A 43 -6.29 -14.36 14.07
N PRO A 44 -5.16 -14.17 13.36
CA PRO A 44 -3.83 -14.43 13.91
C PRO A 44 -3.65 -13.71 15.26
N ASP A 45 -2.93 -14.35 16.17
CA ASP A 45 -2.59 -13.74 17.45
C ASP A 45 -1.73 -12.49 17.20
N GLN A 46 -2.30 -11.32 17.53
CA GLN A 46 -1.67 -10.01 17.38
C GLN A 46 -1.07 -9.53 18.71
N GLN A 47 -1.07 -10.37 19.75
CA GLN A 47 -0.53 -10.01 21.05
C GLN A 47 0.98 -10.21 21.12
N GLY A 48 1.64 -9.29 21.82
CA GLY A 48 3.08 -9.33 22.02
C GLY A 48 3.89 -8.62 20.93
N PRO A 49 5.23 -8.72 21.00
CA PRO A 49 6.13 -8.06 20.06
C PRO A 49 6.05 -8.66 18.66
N PRO A 50 6.39 -7.89 17.60
CA PRO A 50 6.38 -8.39 16.24
C PRO A 50 7.27 -9.64 16.08
N THR A 51 6.69 -10.71 15.55
CA THR A 51 7.40 -11.94 15.22
C THR A 51 8.06 -11.84 13.84
N GLN A 52 8.89 -12.81 13.46
CA GLN A 52 9.47 -12.87 12.12
C GLN A 52 8.40 -12.83 11.01
N SER A 53 7.28 -13.54 11.19
CA SER A 53 6.15 -13.50 10.25
C SER A 53 5.46 -12.13 10.25
N GLY A 54 5.33 -11.49 11.42
CA GLY A 54 4.87 -10.10 11.53
C GLY A 54 5.74 -9.11 10.75
N TRP A 55 7.06 -9.28 10.78
CA TRP A 55 7.98 -8.45 9.99
C TRP A 55 7.90 -8.73 8.49
N VAL A 56 7.66 -9.97 8.07
CA VAL A 56 7.35 -10.27 6.66
C VAL A 56 6.08 -9.52 6.24
N TYR A 57 5.02 -9.60 7.04
CA TYR A 57 3.78 -8.84 6.81
C TYR A 57 4.03 -7.33 6.68
N VAL A 58 4.83 -6.74 7.59
CA VAL A 58 5.17 -5.31 7.56
C VAL A 58 5.86 -4.92 6.27
N ARG A 59 6.83 -5.72 5.79
CA ARG A 59 7.56 -5.42 4.55
C ARG A 59 6.67 -5.46 3.33
N GLU A 60 5.82 -6.46 3.23
CA GLU A 60 4.84 -6.61 2.14
C GLU A 60 3.84 -5.44 2.17
N PHE A 61 3.25 -5.17 3.34
CA PHE A 61 2.28 -4.08 3.48
C PHE A 61 2.90 -2.70 3.23
N LYS A 62 4.17 -2.50 3.62
CA LYS A 62 4.92 -1.27 3.31
C LYS A 62 5.08 -1.09 1.79
N GLN A 63 5.45 -2.14 1.05
CA GLN A 63 5.57 -2.06 -0.41
C GLN A 63 4.25 -1.64 -1.05
N PHE A 64 3.13 -2.20 -0.59
CA PHE A 64 1.81 -1.77 -1.03
C PHE A 64 1.56 -0.28 -0.78
N LEU A 65 1.81 0.20 0.44
CA LEU A 65 1.59 1.59 0.82
C LEU A 65 2.53 2.57 0.11
N GLN A 66 3.74 2.13 -0.26
CA GLN A 66 4.74 2.96 -0.95
C GLN A 66 4.19 3.54 -2.24
N HIS A 67 3.47 2.76 -3.03
CA HIS A 67 2.95 3.21 -4.30
C HIS A 67 1.88 4.29 -4.15
N PHE A 68 0.97 4.13 -3.18
CA PHE A 68 -0.01 5.17 -2.86
C PHE A 68 0.64 6.43 -2.29
N TYR A 69 1.72 6.28 -1.52
CA TYR A 69 2.50 7.41 -1.03
C TYR A 69 3.15 8.18 -2.18
N LEU A 70 3.82 7.50 -3.11
CA LEU A 70 4.41 8.11 -4.30
C LEU A 70 3.36 8.82 -5.17
N LEU A 71 2.23 8.17 -5.41
CA LEU A 71 1.11 8.76 -6.15
C LEU A 71 0.56 10.01 -5.46
N THR A 72 0.33 9.93 -4.15
CA THR A 72 -0.19 11.07 -3.37
C THR A 72 0.77 12.25 -3.43
N ASN A 73 2.07 12.00 -3.28
CA ASN A 73 3.10 13.03 -3.37
C ASN A 73 3.16 13.67 -4.76
N LYS A 74 3.05 12.84 -5.81
CA LYS A 74 3.03 13.29 -7.20
C LYS A 74 1.83 14.20 -7.46
N VAL A 75 0.63 13.78 -7.08
CA VAL A 75 -0.61 14.55 -7.29
C VAL A 75 -0.67 15.80 -6.40
N SER A 76 -0.07 15.76 -5.21
CA SER A 76 0.02 16.91 -4.30
C SER A 76 1.07 17.94 -4.72
N GLY A 77 1.91 17.62 -5.70
CA GLY A 77 2.89 18.53 -6.27
C GLY A 77 2.22 19.66 -7.05
N THR A 78 2.46 20.92 -6.66
CA THR A 78 1.93 22.11 -7.36
C THR A 78 2.91 22.74 -8.34
N LYS A 79 4.14 22.24 -8.41
CA LYS A 79 5.26 22.85 -9.17
C LYS A 79 5.46 22.27 -10.57
N TYR A 80 4.73 21.23 -10.93
CA TYR A 80 4.83 20.56 -12.23
C TYR A 80 3.44 20.17 -12.71
N VAL A 81 3.26 20.11 -14.03
CA VAL A 81 2.02 19.60 -14.62
C VAL A 81 1.96 18.10 -14.32
N THR A 82 0.97 17.68 -13.55
CA THR A 82 0.71 16.29 -13.18
C THR A 82 -0.31 15.62 -14.08
N ALA A 83 -1.13 16.43 -14.77
CA ALA A 83 -2.24 15.95 -15.58
C ALA A 83 -1.82 15.07 -16.78
N ASN A 84 -0.60 15.25 -17.28
CA ASN A 84 -0.06 14.54 -18.43
C ASN A 84 0.34 13.09 -18.13
N THR A 85 0.77 12.77 -16.90
CA THR A 85 1.11 11.39 -16.49
C THR A 85 0.00 10.72 -15.68
N PHE A 86 -1.09 11.44 -15.40
CA PHE A 86 -2.11 10.98 -14.46
C PHE A 86 -2.84 9.71 -14.92
N LEU A 87 -2.98 9.49 -16.24
CA LEU A 87 -3.54 8.22 -16.76
C LEU A 87 -2.62 7.03 -16.50
N GLU A 88 -1.31 7.19 -16.69
CA GLU A 88 -0.33 6.13 -16.42
C GLU A 88 -0.36 5.77 -14.94
N ASP A 89 -0.38 6.79 -14.08
CA ASP A 89 -0.48 6.61 -12.63
C ASP A 89 -1.75 5.86 -12.19
N ILE A 90 -2.89 6.12 -12.84
CA ILE A 90 -4.16 5.40 -12.61
C ILE A 90 -4.02 3.93 -13.05
N ALA A 91 -3.40 3.68 -14.19
CA ALA A 91 -3.20 2.34 -14.72
C ALA A 91 -2.25 1.51 -13.82
N ASP A 92 -1.19 2.12 -13.29
CA ASP A 92 -0.28 1.47 -12.34
C ASP A 92 -1.04 1.02 -11.08
N VAL A 93 -1.92 1.86 -10.53
CA VAL A 93 -2.78 1.50 -9.39
C VAL A 93 -3.67 0.30 -9.71
N HIS A 94 -4.24 0.25 -10.91
CA HIS A 94 -5.06 -0.89 -11.33
C HIS A 94 -4.24 -2.19 -11.41
N PHE A 95 -3.04 -2.13 -12.01
CA PHE A 95 -2.17 -3.30 -12.13
C PHE A 95 -1.81 -3.84 -10.75
N MET A 96 -1.35 -2.98 -9.85
CA MET A 96 -1.00 -3.37 -8.48
C MET A 96 -2.18 -3.95 -7.71
N LEU A 97 -3.35 -3.30 -7.74
CA LEU A 97 -4.52 -3.81 -7.03
C LEU A 97 -5.00 -5.16 -7.57
N SER A 98 -4.78 -5.42 -8.86
CA SER A 98 -5.08 -6.71 -9.48
C SER A 98 -4.05 -7.78 -9.13
N GLU A 99 -2.76 -7.44 -9.18
CA GLU A 99 -1.70 -8.32 -8.74
C GLU A 99 -1.94 -8.73 -7.28
N TRP A 100 -2.18 -7.77 -6.38
CA TRP A 100 -2.42 -8.01 -4.96
C TRP A 100 -3.76 -8.70 -4.64
N SER A 101 -4.79 -8.56 -5.49
CA SER A 101 -6.02 -9.35 -5.32
C SER A 101 -5.82 -10.82 -5.65
N ASP A 102 -4.82 -11.11 -6.47
CA ASP A 102 -4.52 -12.43 -7.01
C ASP A 102 -3.28 -13.05 -6.35
N HIS A 103 -2.46 -12.25 -5.66
CA HIS A 103 -1.21 -12.66 -5.02
C HIS A 103 -1.47 -13.52 -3.79
N VAL A 104 -0.73 -14.64 -3.71
CA VAL A 104 -0.68 -15.55 -2.56
C VAL A 104 0.69 -15.34 -1.91
N ILE A 105 0.73 -14.81 -0.70
CA ILE A 105 2.00 -14.41 -0.05
C ILE A 105 2.39 -15.36 1.09
N CYS A 106 1.43 -16.12 1.66
CA CYS A 106 1.53 -17.21 2.65
C CYS A 106 0.60 -16.97 3.84
N GLY A 107 -0.09 -18.02 4.31
CA GLY A 107 -0.63 -18.21 5.67
C GLY A 107 -1.82 -17.34 6.06
N ASP A 108 -1.72 -16.02 5.85
CA ASP A 108 -2.71 -14.99 6.16
C ASP A 108 -3.24 -14.33 4.89
N ASP A 109 -3.40 -15.13 3.83
CA ASP A 109 -3.77 -14.73 2.47
C ASP A 109 -5.10 -13.96 2.40
N GLU A 110 -6.01 -14.17 3.35
CA GLU A 110 -7.32 -13.54 3.36
C GLU A 110 -7.27 -12.04 3.70
N ILE A 111 -6.36 -11.59 4.56
CA ILE A 111 -6.35 -10.20 5.03
C ILE A 111 -5.89 -9.26 3.91
N PHE A 112 -4.79 -9.59 3.24
CA PHE A 112 -4.26 -8.81 2.12
C PHE A 112 -5.22 -8.82 0.94
N LYS A 113 -5.74 -10.00 0.58
CA LYS A 113 -6.73 -10.12 -0.50
C LYS A 113 -7.99 -9.33 -0.20
N CYS A 114 -8.50 -9.39 1.03
CA CYS A 114 -9.67 -8.61 1.46
C CYS A 114 -9.38 -7.10 1.37
N MET A 115 -8.20 -6.66 1.78
CA MET A 115 -7.82 -5.25 1.72
C MET A 115 -7.64 -4.76 0.27
N ALA A 116 -6.90 -5.50 -0.55
CA ALA A 116 -6.71 -5.23 -1.96
C ALA A 116 -8.06 -5.20 -2.69
N THR A 117 -8.94 -6.15 -2.44
CA THR A 117 -10.30 -6.19 -3.00
C THR A 117 -11.10 -4.95 -2.61
N LYS A 118 -11.12 -4.56 -1.32
CA LYS A 118 -11.82 -3.35 -0.87
C LYS A 118 -11.28 -2.08 -1.51
N MET A 119 -9.96 -2.01 -1.72
CA MET A 119 -9.32 -0.87 -2.39
C MET A 119 -9.59 -0.87 -3.90
N LYS A 120 -9.61 -2.04 -4.54
CA LYS A 120 -10.02 -2.24 -5.93
C LYS A 120 -11.46 -1.80 -6.16
N THR A 121 -12.39 -2.16 -5.27
CA THR A 121 -13.79 -1.67 -5.36
C THR A 121 -13.87 -0.14 -5.29
N LYS A 122 -13.07 0.50 -4.42
CA LYS A 122 -13.00 1.97 -4.37
C LYS A 122 -12.38 2.56 -5.64
N TYR A 123 -11.35 1.92 -6.18
CA TYR A 123 -10.75 2.31 -7.46
C TYR A 123 -11.77 2.24 -8.60
N GLU A 124 -12.44 1.09 -8.76
CA GLU A 124 -13.40 0.83 -9.84
C GLU A 124 -14.57 1.82 -9.81
N LYS A 125 -15.00 2.25 -8.62
CA LYS A 125 -16.04 3.27 -8.45
C LYS A 125 -15.72 4.59 -9.17
N TYR A 126 -14.45 5.00 -9.21
CA TYR A 126 -14.04 6.28 -9.78
C TYR A 126 -13.34 6.14 -11.14
N TRP A 127 -12.66 5.01 -11.37
CA TRP A 127 -11.71 4.81 -12.48
C TRP A 127 -11.93 3.51 -13.26
N GLY A 128 -12.93 2.69 -12.89
CA GLY A 128 -13.22 1.41 -13.56
C GLY A 128 -14.12 1.53 -14.79
N ASP A 129 -14.77 2.69 -14.96
CA ASP A 129 -15.64 2.97 -16.09
C ASP A 129 -15.16 4.27 -16.78
N PRO A 130 -14.58 4.18 -17.99
CA PRO A 130 -14.09 5.34 -18.74
C PRO A 130 -15.17 6.41 -18.97
N GLU A 131 -16.46 6.05 -19.03
CA GLU A 131 -17.55 7.01 -19.19
C GLU A 131 -17.80 7.83 -17.92
N LYS A 132 -17.48 7.27 -16.75
CA LYS A 132 -17.59 7.95 -15.44
C LYS A 132 -16.33 8.73 -15.07
N MET A 133 -15.21 8.48 -15.76
CA MET A 133 -13.96 9.19 -15.53
C MET A 133 -14.04 10.65 -15.97
N ASN A 134 -13.21 11.49 -15.37
CA ASN A 134 -13.08 12.88 -15.80
C ASN A 134 -12.47 12.94 -17.21
N LYS A 135 -13.24 13.46 -18.18
CA LYS A 135 -12.83 13.56 -19.59
C LYS A 135 -11.55 14.38 -19.79
N TYR A 136 -11.28 15.35 -18.92
CA TYR A 136 -10.06 16.16 -18.98
C TYR A 136 -8.80 15.32 -18.80
N THR A 137 -8.88 14.21 -18.09
CA THR A 137 -7.77 13.27 -17.92
C THR A 137 -7.32 12.66 -19.25
N PHE A 138 -8.26 12.32 -20.15
CA PHE A 138 -7.95 11.81 -21.49
C PHE A 138 -7.43 12.90 -22.42
N ILE A 139 -8.04 14.10 -22.37
CA ILE A 139 -7.60 15.25 -23.17
C ILE A 139 -6.16 15.61 -22.81
N ALA A 140 -5.81 15.65 -21.53
CA ALA A 140 -4.46 15.97 -21.07
C ALA A 140 -3.41 14.97 -21.60
N ALA A 141 -3.74 13.67 -21.62
CA ALA A 141 -2.85 12.64 -22.14
C ALA A 141 -2.69 12.68 -23.68
N ILE A 142 -3.77 12.95 -24.42
CA ILE A 142 -3.73 13.12 -25.88
C ILE A 142 -2.93 14.36 -26.29
N LEU A 143 -3.04 15.42 -25.50
CA LEU A 143 -2.33 16.67 -25.75
C LEU A 143 -0.88 16.64 -25.27
N ASP A 144 -0.44 15.59 -24.55
CA ASP A 144 0.96 15.46 -24.16
C ASP A 144 1.83 15.24 -25.41
N PRO A 145 2.72 16.19 -25.77
CA PRO A 145 3.55 16.05 -26.97
C PRO A 145 4.45 14.81 -26.92
N ARG A 146 4.75 14.29 -25.73
CA ARG A 146 5.66 13.14 -25.53
C ARG A 146 5.04 11.81 -25.96
N THR A 147 3.70 11.67 -25.95
CA THR A 147 3.01 10.45 -26.40
C THR A 147 2.90 10.38 -27.93
N LYS A 148 3.20 11.48 -28.62
CA LYS A 148 3.12 11.57 -30.09
C LYS A 148 4.33 10.95 -30.80
N GLU A 149 5.49 10.87 -30.14
CA GLU A 149 6.73 10.36 -30.76
C GLU A 149 6.87 8.83 -30.73
N SER A 150 6.05 8.11 -29.97
CA SER A 150 6.06 6.63 -29.91
C SER A 150 5.18 5.94 -30.96
N HIS A 151 4.43 6.69 -31.77
CA HIS A 151 3.55 6.15 -32.83
C HIS A 151 4.06 6.40 -34.26
N PHE A 152 5.29 6.90 -34.41
CA PHE A 152 5.96 7.05 -35.70
C PHE A 152 7.41 6.59 -35.62
N PHE A 153 7.67 5.31 -35.35
CA PHE A 153 8.80 4.51 -35.90
C PHE A 153 8.52 3.02 -35.69
#